data_AF-A0A163QKK8-F1
#
_entry.id   AF-A0A163QKK8-F1
#
_cell.length_a   1.000
_cell.length_b   1.000
_cell.length_c   1.000
_cell.angle_alpha   90.00
_cell.angle_beta   90.00
_cell.angle_gamma   90.00
#
_symmetry.space_group_name_H-M   'P 1'
#
loop_
_entity.id
_entity.type
_entity.pdbx_description
1 polymer ?
#
loop_
_entity_poly.entity_id
_entity_poly.type
_entity_poly.pdbx_seq_one_letter_code
_entity_poly.pdbx_strand_id
1 'polypeptide(L)'
;MFSREFEFDTATPVPSERDADGGAVTAAAHARPAEAELHAWIEECIADVRDRGEFTMLDTHKDEFLLLFGVVGRTIRLADGYLKLCKLGFMSEAVPLARAALEHAVTVQWVYILEGGVGRYHRAVVQDRRDHYAKLADWLNQAELLAEVERLEPTPEGKRLPPFMNMLRDLDEGKFLETTYHVLSQQVHVTHSAVTSFLGGDEDQVHLKYEQDYPYSYQVTYAVALACMFVRWILAHLTNDDGLLAVLDKKSDALILPMNLIDGVPPEKRRAGL
;
A
#
# COMPACT_ATOMS: atom_id res chain seq x y z
N MET A 1 -17.71 -13.31 -31.09
CA MET A 1 -16.30 -13.50 -31.53
C MET A 1 -15.38 -12.64 -30.65
N PHE A 2 -15.29 -12.97 -29.36
CA PHE A 2 -14.47 -12.26 -28.37
C PHE A 2 -13.75 -13.30 -27.51
N SER A 3 -12.74 -13.95 -28.09
CA SER A 3 -11.96 -14.97 -27.40
C SER A 3 -10.54 -14.96 -27.95
N ARG A 4 -9.80 -13.91 -27.57
CA ARG A 4 -8.34 -13.94 -27.45
C ARG A 4 -8.03 -13.09 -26.23
N GLU A 5 -8.20 -13.71 -25.08
CA GLU A 5 -7.75 -13.18 -23.81
C GLU A 5 -6.23 -13.03 -23.86
N PHE A 6 -5.74 -11.90 -23.35
CA PHE A 6 -4.36 -11.75 -22.93
C PHE A 6 -4.15 -12.76 -21.79
N GLU A 7 -3.58 -13.93 -22.09
CA GLU A 7 -2.96 -14.77 -21.08
C GLU A 7 -1.76 -13.99 -20.52
N PHE A 8 -1.98 -13.29 -19.40
CA PHE A 8 -0.88 -12.90 -18.54
C PHE A 8 -0.37 -14.16 -17.87
N ASP A 9 0.87 -14.51 -18.13
CA ASP A 9 1.54 -15.63 -17.48
C ASP A 9 1.50 -15.43 -15.96
N THR A 10 0.63 -16.18 -15.30
CA THR A 10 0.52 -16.24 -13.84
C THR A 10 1.78 -16.81 -13.18
N ALA A 11 2.75 -17.28 -13.97
CA ALA A 11 4.07 -17.72 -13.54
C ALA A 11 5.13 -16.61 -13.57
N THR A 12 4.74 -15.33 -13.44
CA THR A 12 5.75 -14.31 -13.09
C THR A 12 6.38 -14.72 -11.76
N PRO A 13 7.67 -15.12 -11.73
CA PRO A 13 8.27 -15.66 -10.54
C PRO A 13 8.28 -14.59 -9.45
N VAL A 14 7.93 -15.00 -8.23
CA VAL A 14 8.24 -14.22 -7.04
C VAL A 14 9.77 -14.08 -6.99
N PRO A 15 10.34 -12.90 -6.67
CA PRO A 15 11.79 -12.76 -6.66
C PRO A 15 12.38 -13.60 -5.52
N SER A 16 12.91 -14.77 -5.86
CA SER A 16 14.03 -15.36 -5.13
C SER A 16 15.16 -15.55 -6.12
N GLU A 17 16.23 -14.79 -5.93
CA GLU A 17 17.58 -15.02 -6.45
C GLU A 17 17.75 -15.00 -7.99
N ARG A 18 18.34 -13.91 -8.49
CA ARG A 18 19.20 -13.99 -9.67
C ARG A 18 20.60 -13.62 -9.27
N ASP A 19 21.34 -14.63 -8.83
CA ASP A 19 22.79 -14.58 -8.79
C ASP A 19 23.35 -14.42 -10.21
N ALA A 20 24.29 -13.50 -10.33
CA ALA A 20 24.96 -13.11 -11.55
C ALA A 20 26.05 -14.10 -12.02
N ASP A 21 26.04 -15.36 -11.56
CA ASP A 21 27.02 -16.36 -11.98
C ASP A 21 26.37 -17.71 -12.28
N GLY A 22 26.67 -18.25 -13.47
CA GLY A 22 26.10 -19.46 -14.05
C GLY A 22 26.49 -20.76 -13.34
N GLY A 23 26.08 -20.92 -12.08
CA GLY A 23 26.10 -22.17 -11.35
C GLY A 23 24.68 -22.70 -11.17
N ALA A 24 24.40 -23.90 -11.68
CA ALA A 24 23.13 -24.59 -11.44
C ALA A 24 23.03 -25.00 -9.97
N VAL A 25 22.51 -24.10 -9.13
CA VAL A 25 22.03 -24.44 -7.79
C VAL A 25 20.57 -24.86 -7.95
N THR A 26 20.24 -26.04 -7.43
CA THR A 26 18.87 -26.52 -7.33
C THR A 26 18.14 -25.67 -6.29
N ALA A 27 17.67 -24.49 -6.71
CA ALA A 27 16.74 -23.69 -5.94
C ALA A 27 15.49 -24.55 -5.70
N ALA A 28 15.26 -24.94 -4.44
CA ALA A 28 13.97 -25.48 -4.05
C ALA A 28 12.96 -24.37 -4.36
N ALA A 29 12.13 -24.57 -5.39
CA ALA A 29 11.09 -23.63 -5.75
C ALA A 29 10.16 -23.48 -4.54
N HIS A 30 10.30 -22.38 -3.80
CA HIS A 30 9.38 -22.06 -2.72
C HIS A 30 7.99 -21.95 -3.35
N ALA A 31 7.09 -22.84 -2.92
CA ALA A 31 5.71 -22.81 -3.40
C ALA A 31 5.10 -21.45 -3.05
N ARG A 32 4.47 -20.82 -4.03
CA ARG A 32 3.72 -19.57 -3.83
C ARG A 32 2.71 -19.74 -2.68
N PRO A 33 2.60 -18.78 -1.75
CA PRO A 33 1.66 -18.87 -0.64
C PRO A 33 0.23 -19.07 -1.13
N ALA A 34 -0.58 -19.79 -0.36
CA ALA A 34 -2.00 -19.88 -0.63
C ALA A 34 -2.70 -18.55 -0.30
N GLU A 35 -3.75 -18.20 -1.06
CA GLU A 35 -4.50 -16.96 -0.83
C GLU A 35 -5.10 -16.90 0.59
N ALA A 36 -5.49 -18.05 1.15
CA ALA A 36 -5.96 -18.16 2.52
C ALA A 36 -4.91 -17.78 3.57
N GLU A 37 -3.62 -18.05 3.30
CA GLU A 37 -2.52 -17.68 4.20
C GLU A 37 -2.28 -16.17 4.18
N LEU A 38 -2.42 -15.55 3.00
CA LEU A 38 -2.38 -14.09 2.86
C LEU A 38 -3.55 -13.42 3.58
N HIS A 39 -4.77 -13.97 3.46
CA HIS A 39 -5.92 -13.48 4.23
C HIS A 39 -5.69 -13.57 5.74
N ALA A 40 -5.21 -14.71 6.24
CA ALA A 40 -4.92 -14.90 7.66
C ALA A 40 -3.88 -13.90 8.16
N TRP A 41 -2.86 -13.61 7.34
CA TRP A 41 -1.87 -12.59 7.66
C TRP A 41 -2.45 -11.17 7.74
N ILE A 42 -3.31 -10.79 6.79
CA ILE A 42 -3.98 -9.50 6.81
C ILE A 42 -4.87 -9.38 8.06
N GLU A 43 -5.61 -10.44 8.41
CA GLU A 43 -6.43 -10.49 9.64
C GLU A 43 -5.59 -10.32 10.91
N GLU A 44 -4.44 -11.00 10.98
CA GLU A 44 -3.49 -10.88 12.10
C GLU A 44 -2.99 -9.43 12.24
N CYS A 45 -2.62 -8.79 11.13
CA CYS A 45 -2.18 -7.40 11.13
C CYS A 45 -3.27 -6.44 11.63
N ILE A 46 -4.52 -6.66 11.21
CA ILE A 46 -5.66 -5.84 11.63
C ILE A 46 -5.94 -6.04 13.12
N ALA A 47 -5.98 -7.29 13.58
CA ALA A 47 -6.26 -7.62 14.97
C ALA A 47 -5.20 -7.03 15.90
N ASP A 48 -3.92 -7.19 15.57
CA ASP A 48 -2.83 -6.63 16.37
C ASP A 48 -2.97 -5.12 16.51
N VAL A 49 -3.07 -4.36 15.41
CA VAL A 49 -3.13 -2.89 15.49
C VAL A 49 -4.41 -2.40 16.18
N ARG A 50 -5.54 -3.09 15.99
CA ARG A 50 -6.82 -2.71 16.61
C ARG A 50 -6.85 -3.00 18.11
N ASP A 51 -6.31 -4.15 18.51
CA ASP A 51 -6.53 -4.71 19.86
C ASP A 51 -5.36 -4.39 20.82
N ARG A 52 -4.23 -3.89 20.29
CA ARG A 52 -3.01 -3.56 21.07
C ARG A 52 -3.15 -2.39 22.07
N GLY A 53 -4.17 -1.54 21.91
CA GLY A 53 -4.50 -0.48 22.87
C GLY A 53 -3.53 0.70 22.86
N GLU A 54 -2.36 0.56 23.49
CA GLU A 54 -1.38 1.64 23.67
C GLU A 54 -0.04 1.32 23.00
N PHE A 55 0.63 2.36 22.47
CA PHE A 55 1.98 2.26 21.92
C PHE A 55 2.96 3.00 22.82
N THR A 56 4.04 2.33 23.23
CA THR A 56 5.18 2.98 23.86
C THR A 56 6.08 3.55 22.77
N MET A 57 6.37 4.85 22.85
CA MET A 57 7.18 5.57 21.86
C MET A 57 8.40 6.17 22.54
N LEU A 58 9.51 6.27 21.80
CA LEU A 58 10.61 7.13 22.22
C LEU A 58 10.23 8.61 22.09
N ASP A 59 10.56 9.41 23.09
CA ASP A 59 10.32 10.87 23.06
C ASP A 59 10.94 11.53 21.82
N THR A 60 12.09 11.03 21.36
CA THR A 60 12.79 11.52 20.16
C THR A 60 12.03 11.27 18.86
N HIS A 61 11.12 10.30 18.82
CA HIS A 61 10.35 9.94 17.62
C HIS A 61 8.87 10.33 17.74
N LYS A 62 8.46 11.03 18.80
CA LYS A 62 7.04 11.27 19.09
C LYS A 62 6.31 12.00 17.96
N ASP A 63 6.89 13.09 17.45
CA ASP A 63 6.25 13.88 16.38
C ASP A 63 6.22 13.11 15.05
N GLU A 64 7.28 12.36 14.77
CA GLU A 64 7.34 11.48 13.61
C GLU A 64 6.31 10.35 13.71
N PHE A 65 6.20 9.70 14.87
CA PHE A 65 5.23 8.66 15.11
C PHE A 65 3.83 9.19 14.87
N LEU A 66 3.45 10.35 15.44
CA LEU A 66 2.12 10.92 15.23
C LEU A 66 1.82 11.16 13.74
N LEU A 67 2.81 11.63 12.99
CA LEU A 67 2.69 11.88 11.56
C LEU A 67 2.51 10.59 10.75
N LEU A 68 3.34 9.57 11.01
CA LEU A 68 3.35 8.32 10.23
C LEU A 68 2.29 7.32 10.68
N PHE A 69 1.94 7.29 11.98
CA PHE A 69 0.96 6.38 12.55
C PHE A 69 -0.43 6.57 11.95
N GLY A 70 -0.79 7.81 11.59
CA GLY A 70 -2.03 8.08 10.86
C GLY A 70 -2.09 7.34 9.51
N VAL A 71 -0.98 7.27 8.79
CA VAL A 71 -0.88 6.54 7.51
C VAL A 71 -0.90 5.03 7.75
N VAL A 72 -0.16 4.54 8.75
CA VAL A 72 -0.18 3.12 9.17
C VAL A 72 -1.61 2.68 9.48
N GLY A 73 -2.30 3.41 10.36
CA GLY A 73 -3.69 3.12 10.73
C GLY A 73 -4.64 3.20 9.54
N ARG A 74 -4.44 4.16 8.63
CA ARG A 74 -5.24 4.27 7.41
C ARG A 74 -5.05 3.06 6.50
N THR A 75 -3.83 2.59 6.28
CA THR A 75 -3.53 1.38 5.50
C THR A 75 -4.22 0.16 6.09
N ILE A 76 -4.10 -0.07 7.41
CA ILE A 76 -4.74 -1.22 8.07
C ILE A 76 -6.26 -1.16 7.96
N ARG A 77 -6.87 0.03 8.08
CA ARG A 77 -8.32 0.20 7.91
C ARG A 77 -8.79 -0.05 6.46
N LEU A 78 -7.96 0.28 5.47
CA LEU A 78 -8.24 -0.02 4.07
C LEU A 78 -8.15 -1.54 3.82
N ALA A 79 -7.16 -2.20 4.41
CA ALA A 79 -7.03 -3.67 4.37
C ALA A 79 -8.21 -4.39 5.05
N ASP A 80 -8.70 -3.87 6.19
CA ASP A 80 -9.90 -4.39 6.86
C ASP A 80 -11.16 -4.22 5.99
N GLY A 81 -11.33 -3.04 5.38
CA GLY A 81 -12.41 -2.81 4.43
C GLY A 81 -12.35 -3.75 3.23
N TYR A 82 -11.14 -3.97 2.69
CA TYR A 82 -10.89 -4.93 1.61
C TYR A 82 -11.34 -6.35 2.01
N LEU A 83 -10.86 -6.89 3.13
CA LEU A 83 -11.25 -8.24 3.56
C LEU A 83 -12.76 -8.39 3.79
N LYS A 84 -13.41 -7.37 4.34
CA LYS A 84 -14.87 -7.38 4.53
C LYS A 84 -15.62 -7.49 3.21
N LEU A 85 -15.19 -6.76 2.18
CA LEU A 85 -15.80 -6.85 0.85
C LEU A 85 -15.52 -8.21 0.20
N CYS A 86 -14.30 -8.74 0.30
CA CYS A 86 -13.97 -10.08 -0.19
C CYS A 86 -14.85 -11.16 0.44
N LYS A 87 -15.06 -11.12 1.77
CA LYS A 87 -15.93 -12.07 2.49
C LYS A 87 -17.40 -12.00 2.07
N LEU A 88 -17.84 -10.87 1.52
CA LEU A 88 -19.18 -10.67 1.00
C LEU A 88 -19.30 -10.98 -0.50
N GLY A 89 -18.22 -11.42 -1.16
CA GLY A 89 -18.20 -11.71 -2.60
C GLY A 89 -17.95 -10.49 -3.50
N PHE A 90 -17.67 -9.31 -2.92
CA PHE A 90 -17.47 -8.05 -3.65
C PHE A 90 -15.99 -7.78 -3.97
N MET A 91 -15.32 -8.74 -4.63
CA MET A 91 -13.88 -8.67 -4.87
C MET A 91 -13.49 -7.48 -5.77
N SER A 92 -14.25 -7.23 -6.84
CA SER A 92 -13.99 -6.11 -7.77
C SER A 92 -14.11 -4.76 -7.06
N GLU A 93 -15.10 -4.59 -6.19
CA GLU A 93 -15.30 -3.39 -5.37
C GLU A 93 -14.26 -3.24 -4.24
N ALA A 94 -13.59 -4.34 -3.87
CA ALA A 94 -12.50 -4.32 -2.92
C ALA A 94 -11.19 -3.80 -3.54
N VAL A 95 -11.00 -3.91 -4.86
CA VAL A 95 -9.76 -3.50 -5.56
C VAL A 95 -9.37 -2.03 -5.31
N PRO A 96 -10.30 -1.04 -5.35
CA PRO A 96 -9.97 0.34 -4.98
C PRO A 96 -9.38 0.49 -3.57
N LEU A 97 -9.86 -0.31 -2.60
CA LEU A 97 -9.34 -0.31 -1.23
C LEU A 97 -7.94 -0.91 -1.17
N ALA A 98 -7.70 -1.99 -1.93
CA ALA A 98 -6.37 -2.58 -2.05
C ALA A 98 -5.36 -1.61 -2.69
N ARG A 99 -5.76 -0.91 -3.75
CA ARG A 99 -4.95 0.15 -4.38
C ARG A 99 -4.62 1.24 -3.39
N ALA A 100 -5.61 1.76 -2.68
CA ALA A 100 -5.40 2.80 -1.68
C ALA A 100 -4.48 2.32 -0.55
N ALA A 101 -4.63 1.07 -0.07
CA ALA A 101 -3.75 0.49 0.95
C ALA A 101 -2.30 0.46 0.47
N LEU A 102 -2.06 0.00 -0.76
CA LEU A 102 -0.72 -0.01 -1.36
C LEU A 102 -0.14 1.40 -1.52
N GLU A 103 -0.94 2.36 -2.01
CA GLU A 103 -0.50 3.76 -2.15
C GLU A 103 -0.04 4.36 -0.81
N HIS A 104 -0.81 4.13 0.26
CA HIS A 104 -0.48 4.63 1.59
C HIS A 104 0.76 3.91 2.16
N ALA A 105 0.84 2.59 2.00
CA ALA A 105 1.98 1.78 2.46
C ALA A 105 3.29 2.18 1.78
N VAL A 106 3.29 2.31 0.45
CA VAL A 106 4.46 2.74 -0.33
C VAL A 106 4.84 4.18 0.02
N THR A 107 3.86 5.06 0.20
CA THR A 107 4.14 6.44 0.62
C THR A 107 4.83 6.48 1.98
N VAL A 108 4.34 5.73 2.98
CA VAL A 108 4.96 5.74 4.31
C VAL A 108 6.33 5.08 4.31
N GLN A 109 6.54 4.03 3.51
CA GLN A 109 7.87 3.43 3.28
C GLN A 109 8.84 4.46 2.68
N TRP A 110 8.43 5.20 1.65
CA TRP A 110 9.24 6.26 1.05
C TRP A 110 9.60 7.34 2.08
N VAL A 111 8.61 7.81 2.83
CA VAL A 111 8.78 8.85 3.84
C VAL A 111 9.74 8.44 4.95
N TYR A 112 9.68 7.19 5.37
CA TYR A 112 10.52 6.65 6.44
C TYR A 112 11.94 6.33 5.98
N ILE A 113 12.10 5.74 4.78
CA ILE A 113 13.39 5.26 4.27
C ILE A 113 14.26 6.41 3.75
N LEU A 114 13.69 7.40 3.06
CA LEU A 114 14.49 8.44 2.40
C LEU A 114 14.93 9.55 3.36
N GLU A 115 16.15 10.03 3.16
CA GLU A 115 16.68 11.19 3.88
C GLU A 115 15.79 12.43 3.66
N GLY A 116 15.35 13.04 4.76
CA GLY A 116 14.44 14.17 4.74
C GLY A 116 13.00 13.84 4.30
N GLY A 117 12.65 12.56 4.14
CA GLY A 117 11.31 12.10 3.76
C GLY A 117 10.23 12.58 4.73
N VAL A 118 10.46 12.41 6.04
CA VAL A 118 9.58 12.89 7.12
C VAL A 118 9.29 14.39 7.00
N GLY A 119 10.32 15.22 6.82
CA GLY A 119 10.16 16.67 6.67
C GLY A 119 9.34 17.06 5.44
N ARG A 120 9.53 16.36 4.31
CA ARG A 120 8.73 16.57 3.09
C ARG A 120 7.27 16.17 3.30
N TYR A 121 7.02 15.11 4.06
CA TYR A 121 5.68 14.67 4.38
C TYR A 121 4.97 15.63 5.33
N HIS A 122 5.62 16.07 6.41
CA HIS A 122 5.08 17.08 7.32
C HIS A 122 4.67 18.33 6.56
N ARG A 123 5.56 18.86 5.71
CA ARG A 123 5.24 20.00 4.85
C ARG A 123 4.04 19.73 3.93
N ALA A 124 3.94 18.54 3.35
CA ALA A 124 2.82 18.17 2.49
C ALA A 124 1.49 18.19 3.26
N VAL A 125 1.44 17.55 4.44
CA VAL A 125 0.24 17.48 5.29
C VAL A 125 -0.22 18.88 5.72
N VAL A 126 0.70 19.74 6.18
CA VAL A 126 0.38 21.11 6.58
C VAL A 126 -0.20 21.90 5.41
N GLN A 127 0.47 21.84 4.25
CA GLN A 127 0.01 22.57 3.07
C GLN A 127 -1.34 22.04 2.57
N ASP A 128 -1.54 20.73 2.51
CA ASP A 128 -2.80 20.13 2.06
C ASP A 128 -3.96 20.50 2.99
N ARG A 129 -3.72 20.58 4.31
CA ARG A 129 -4.73 21.06 5.26
C ARG A 129 -5.08 22.53 5.02
N ARG A 130 -4.09 23.39 4.80
CA ARG A 130 -4.32 24.82 4.48
C ARG A 130 -5.08 24.96 3.16
N ASP A 131 -4.64 24.25 2.11
CA ASP A 131 -5.27 24.26 0.79
C ASP A 131 -6.71 23.75 0.86
N HIS A 132 -6.98 22.72 1.68
CA HIS A 132 -8.33 22.18 1.88
C HIS A 132 -9.26 23.25 2.48
N TYR A 133 -8.89 23.87 3.60
CA TYR A 133 -9.72 24.90 4.22
C TYR A 133 -9.88 26.13 3.34
N ALA A 134 -8.82 26.57 2.64
CA ALA A 134 -8.91 27.70 1.73
C ALA A 134 -9.88 27.43 0.56
N LYS A 135 -9.80 26.25 -0.06
CA LYS A 135 -10.72 25.84 -1.13
C LYS A 135 -12.15 25.67 -0.63
N LEU A 136 -12.33 25.13 0.58
CA LEU A 136 -13.65 24.97 1.19
C LEU A 136 -14.27 26.34 1.51
N ALA A 137 -13.46 27.28 1.99
CA ALA A 137 -13.88 28.65 2.25
C ALA A 137 -14.35 29.36 0.98
N ASP A 138 -13.61 29.20 -0.11
CA ASP A 138 -13.96 29.74 -1.43
C ASP A 138 -15.26 29.12 -1.95
N TRP A 139 -15.35 27.78 -1.93
CA TRP A 139 -16.52 27.06 -2.43
C TRP A 139 -17.80 27.33 -1.63
N LEU A 140 -17.71 27.38 -0.31
CA LEU A 140 -18.86 27.66 0.57
C LEU A 140 -19.10 29.16 0.80
N ASN A 141 -18.19 30.02 0.33
CA ASN A 141 -18.17 31.46 0.59
C ASN A 141 -18.25 31.79 2.10
N GLN A 142 -17.42 31.13 2.92
CA GLN A 142 -17.41 31.26 4.39
C GLN A 142 -16.09 31.84 4.90
N ALA A 143 -16.13 33.08 5.40
CA ALA A 143 -14.95 33.77 5.94
C ALA A 143 -14.37 33.12 7.21
N GLU A 144 -15.18 32.40 7.98
CA GLU A 144 -14.74 31.67 9.18
C GLU A 144 -13.69 30.59 8.85
N LEU A 145 -13.83 29.94 7.69
CA LEU A 145 -12.87 28.93 7.24
C LEU A 145 -11.52 29.54 6.84
N LEU A 146 -11.50 30.79 6.35
CA LEU A 146 -10.25 31.52 6.12
C LEU A 146 -9.58 31.91 7.44
N ALA A 147 -10.35 32.29 8.46
CA ALA A 147 -9.81 32.56 9.79
C ALA A 147 -9.16 31.31 10.42
N GLU A 148 -9.69 30.12 10.14
CA GLU A 148 -9.06 28.85 10.54
C GLU A 148 -7.72 28.62 9.82
N VAL A 149 -7.59 28.96 8.54
CA VAL A 149 -6.30 28.86 7.81
C VAL A 149 -5.21 29.71 8.47
N GLU A 150 -5.56 30.90 8.98
CA GLU A 150 -4.63 31.78 9.69
C GLU A 150 -4.22 31.24 11.08
N ARG A 151 -5.03 30.36 11.68
CA ARG A 151 -4.72 29.70 12.97
C ARG A 151 -3.87 28.44 12.81
N LEU A 152 -3.82 27.87 11.60
CA LEU A 152 -2.99 26.70 11.33
C LEU A 152 -1.50 27.04 11.43
N GLU A 153 -0.70 26.03 11.76
CA GLU A 153 0.76 26.17 11.74
C GLU A 153 1.25 26.67 10.37
N PRO A 154 2.30 27.51 10.35
CA PRO A 154 2.88 27.96 9.09
C PRO A 154 3.48 26.77 8.35
N THR A 155 3.35 26.77 7.01
CA THR A 155 3.92 25.70 6.19
C THR A 155 5.45 25.66 6.37
N PRO A 156 6.02 24.52 6.79
CA PRO A 156 7.47 24.37 6.89
C PRO A 156 8.20 24.64 5.57
N GLU A 157 9.44 25.10 5.64
CA GLU A 157 10.30 25.25 4.46
C GLU A 157 10.73 23.89 3.86
N GLY A 158 11.20 23.89 2.61
CA GLY A 158 11.79 22.70 1.97
C GLY A 158 11.09 22.30 0.67
N LYS A 159 11.08 21.01 0.33
CA LYS A 159 10.31 20.44 -0.79
C LYS A 159 9.10 19.68 -0.25
N ARG A 160 8.01 19.59 -1.03
CA ARG A 160 6.88 18.69 -0.73
C ARG A 160 7.23 17.26 -1.16
N LEU A 161 6.37 16.31 -0.81
CA LEU A 161 6.41 14.98 -1.41
C LEU A 161 6.32 15.08 -2.94
N PRO A 162 7.08 14.25 -3.67
CA PRO A 162 6.90 14.15 -5.11
C PRO A 162 5.58 13.41 -5.43
N PRO A 163 5.13 13.44 -6.70
CA PRO A 163 3.99 12.65 -7.13
C PRO A 163 4.16 11.15 -6.78
N PHE A 164 3.04 10.47 -6.48
CA PHE A 164 3.06 9.06 -6.06
C PHE A 164 3.87 8.15 -6.99
N MET A 165 3.69 8.25 -8.31
CA MET A 165 4.41 7.43 -9.28
C MET A 165 5.93 7.64 -9.22
N ASN A 166 6.41 8.81 -8.80
CA ASN A 166 7.84 9.03 -8.60
C ASN A 166 8.31 8.33 -7.33
N MET A 167 7.55 8.43 -6.23
CA MET A 167 7.86 7.71 -4.99
C MET A 167 7.90 6.20 -5.21
N LEU A 168 6.93 5.67 -5.96
CA LEU A 168 6.88 4.25 -6.30
C LEU A 168 8.13 3.83 -7.07
N ARG A 169 8.50 4.57 -8.12
CA ARG A 169 9.69 4.26 -8.94
C ARG A 169 11.01 4.43 -8.22
N ASP A 170 11.07 5.31 -7.23
CA ASP A 170 12.26 5.48 -6.38
C ASP A 170 12.51 4.23 -5.50
N LEU A 171 11.47 3.44 -5.21
CA LEU A 171 11.52 2.26 -4.35
C LEU A 171 11.45 0.93 -5.12
N ASP A 172 11.01 0.97 -6.38
CA ASP A 172 10.66 -0.24 -7.14
C ASP A 172 11.88 -0.89 -7.78
N GLU A 173 12.33 -1.99 -7.19
CA GLU A 173 13.33 -2.86 -7.77
C GLU A 173 12.67 -3.83 -8.76
N GLY A 174 13.07 -3.80 -10.02
CA GLY A 174 12.61 -4.77 -11.03
C GLY A 174 11.18 -4.56 -11.55
N LYS A 175 10.55 -3.40 -11.32
CA LYS A 175 9.20 -3.01 -11.78
C LYS A 175 8.04 -3.80 -11.14
N PHE A 176 8.29 -4.45 -10.01
CA PHE A 176 7.27 -5.24 -9.31
C PHE A 176 6.13 -4.37 -8.80
N LEU A 177 6.45 -3.26 -8.12
CA LEU A 177 5.43 -2.34 -7.57
C LEU A 177 4.66 -1.63 -8.69
N GLU A 178 5.33 -1.22 -9.77
CA GLU A 178 4.70 -0.51 -10.90
C GLU A 178 3.73 -1.44 -11.62
N THR A 179 4.10 -2.72 -11.79
CA THR A 179 3.23 -3.75 -12.37
C THR A 179 2.02 -4.03 -11.47
N THR A 180 2.25 -4.20 -10.16
CA THR A 180 1.18 -4.44 -9.18
C THR A 180 0.19 -3.27 -9.16
N TYR A 181 0.71 -2.05 -9.13
CA TYR A 181 -0.10 -0.83 -9.16
C TYR A 181 -0.87 -0.69 -10.48
N HIS A 182 -0.30 -1.10 -11.61
CA HIS A 182 -0.98 -1.10 -12.89
C HIS A 182 -2.20 -2.05 -12.87
N VAL A 183 -2.03 -3.29 -12.40
CA VAL A 183 -3.13 -4.27 -12.26
C VAL A 183 -4.26 -3.68 -11.41
N LEU A 184 -3.93 -3.10 -10.26
CA LEU A 184 -4.91 -2.47 -9.36
C LEU A 184 -5.64 -1.29 -10.02
N SER A 185 -4.94 -0.53 -10.87
CA SER A 185 -5.52 0.65 -11.53
C SER A 185 -6.51 0.30 -12.65
N GLN A 186 -6.45 -0.92 -13.21
CA GLN A 186 -7.36 -1.32 -14.29
C GLN A 186 -8.83 -1.33 -13.87
N GLN A 187 -9.12 -1.62 -12.59
CA GLN A 187 -10.48 -1.65 -12.05
C GLN A 187 -10.96 -0.30 -11.51
N VAL A 188 -10.06 0.65 -11.27
CA VAL A 188 -10.42 1.97 -10.69
C VAL A 188 -10.73 3.00 -11.77
N HIS A 189 -10.16 2.84 -12.97
CA HIS A 189 -10.48 3.70 -14.11
C HIS A 189 -11.65 3.14 -14.93
N VAL A 190 -12.38 4.02 -15.61
CA VAL A 190 -13.42 3.62 -16.59
C VAL A 190 -12.73 2.99 -17.80
N THR A 191 -12.35 1.73 -17.65
CA THR A 191 -11.75 0.90 -18.68
C THR A 191 -12.80 -0.01 -19.28
N HIS A 192 -12.56 -0.53 -20.48
CA HIS A 192 -13.46 -1.50 -21.09
C HIS A 192 -13.68 -2.70 -20.17
N SER A 193 -12.61 -3.21 -19.56
CA SER A 193 -12.64 -4.35 -18.64
C SER A 193 -13.40 -4.05 -17.34
N ALA A 194 -13.26 -2.85 -16.76
CA ALA A 194 -14.01 -2.46 -15.56
C ALA A 194 -15.53 -2.32 -15.82
N VAL A 195 -15.94 -2.02 -17.05
CA VAL A 195 -17.35 -1.88 -17.41
C VAL A 195 -17.97 -3.21 -17.82
N THR A 196 -17.25 -4.05 -18.58
CA THR A 196 -17.81 -5.31 -19.08
C THR A 196 -17.71 -6.47 -18.10
N SER A 197 -16.86 -6.41 -17.08
CA SER A 197 -16.79 -7.47 -16.06
C SER A 197 -18.12 -7.68 -15.33
N PHE A 198 -18.93 -6.62 -15.23
CA PHE A 198 -20.27 -6.63 -14.62
C PHE A 198 -21.39 -7.09 -15.54
N LEU A 199 -21.12 -7.28 -16.83
CA LEU A 199 -22.13 -7.69 -17.80
C LEU A 199 -22.09 -9.20 -18.00
N GLY A 200 -23.23 -9.83 -17.74
CA GLY A 200 -23.54 -11.18 -18.18
C GLY A 200 -24.67 -11.16 -19.18
N GLY A 201 -24.83 -12.25 -19.92
CA GLY A 201 -25.87 -12.32 -20.93
C GLY A 201 -25.53 -13.23 -22.09
N ASP A 202 -26.54 -13.44 -22.92
CA ASP A 202 -26.45 -14.06 -24.24
C ASP A 202 -26.84 -13.03 -25.31
N GLU A 203 -27.18 -13.48 -26.52
CA GLU A 203 -27.48 -12.59 -27.65
C GLU A 203 -28.75 -11.74 -27.43
N ASP A 204 -29.67 -12.18 -26.56
CA ASP A 204 -31.00 -11.57 -26.40
C ASP A 204 -31.23 -10.94 -25.01
N GLN A 205 -30.38 -11.22 -24.02
CA GLN A 205 -30.52 -10.69 -22.66
C GLN A 205 -29.19 -10.25 -22.05
N VAL A 206 -29.20 -9.08 -21.41
CA VAL A 206 -28.09 -8.57 -20.60
C VAL A 206 -28.53 -8.49 -19.13
N HIS A 207 -27.71 -9.01 -18.23
CA HIS A 207 -27.91 -8.93 -16.78
C HIS A 207 -26.62 -8.48 -16.08
N LEU A 208 -26.76 -8.01 -14.85
CA LEU A 208 -25.62 -7.68 -14.00
C LEU A 208 -25.10 -8.93 -13.29
N LYS A 209 -23.79 -9.18 -13.39
CA LYS A 209 -23.07 -10.15 -12.58
C LYS A 209 -22.68 -9.50 -11.25
N TYR A 210 -23.42 -9.82 -10.20
CA TYR A 210 -23.13 -9.37 -8.85
C TYR A 210 -21.97 -10.15 -8.21
N GLU A 211 -21.85 -11.43 -8.55
CA GLU A 211 -20.69 -12.26 -8.19
C GLU A 211 -19.78 -12.37 -9.41
N GLN A 212 -18.52 -11.97 -9.25
CA GLN A 212 -17.52 -12.01 -10.32
C GLN A 212 -16.26 -12.72 -9.82
N ASP A 213 -15.82 -13.70 -10.61
CA ASP A 213 -14.46 -14.19 -10.51
C ASP A 213 -13.53 -13.11 -11.07
N TYR A 214 -12.82 -12.43 -10.18
CA TYR A 214 -11.83 -11.44 -10.57
C TYR A 214 -10.50 -12.17 -10.88
N PRO A 215 -10.01 -12.17 -12.13
CA PRO A 215 -8.87 -13.01 -12.54
C PRO A 215 -7.55 -12.68 -11.80
N TYR A 216 -7.48 -11.50 -11.20
CA TYR A 216 -6.31 -11.04 -10.45
C TYR A 216 -6.54 -11.05 -8.94
N SER A 217 -7.51 -11.84 -8.44
CA SER A 217 -7.87 -11.86 -7.01
C SER A 217 -6.65 -12.00 -6.13
N TYR A 218 -5.82 -13.01 -6.42
CA TYR A 218 -4.61 -13.26 -5.67
C TYR A 218 -3.63 -12.08 -5.70
N GLN A 219 -3.38 -11.48 -6.87
CA GLN A 219 -2.41 -10.39 -7.00
C GLN A 219 -2.84 -9.19 -6.15
N VAL A 220 -4.15 -8.95 -6.08
CA VAL A 220 -4.73 -7.93 -5.21
C VAL A 220 -4.58 -8.31 -3.74
N THR A 221 -4.91 -9.55 -3.36
CA THR A 221 -4.73 -10.06 -2.00
C THR A 221 -3.27 -9.94 -1.54
N TYR A 222 -2.35 -10.31 -2.41
CA TYR A 222 -0.91 -10.21 -2.19
C TYR A 222 -0.46 -8.75 -2.01
N ALA A 223 -0.97 -7.83 -2.82
CA ALA A 223 -0.69 -6.39 -2.67
C ALA A 223 -1.16 -5.84 -1.32
N VAL A 224 -2.31 -6.30 -0.81
CA VAL A 224 -2.82 -5.91 0.53
C VAL A 224 -1.97 -6.51 1.64
N ALA A 225 -1.59 -7.78 1.51
CA ALA A 225 -0.70 -8.46 2.46
C ALA A 225 0.67 -7.75 2.56
N LEU A 226 1.21 -7.34 1.41
CA LEU A 226 2.44 -6.57 1.27
C LEU A 226 2.31 -5.17 1.87
N ALA A 227 1.20 -4.48 1.60
CA ALA A 227 0.89 -3.19 2.23
C ALA A 227 0.84 -3.30 3.77
N CYS A 228 0.26 -4.38 4.31
CA CYS A 228 0.25 -4.66 5.75
C CYS A 228 1.66 -4.92 6.28
N MET A 229 2.45 -5.75 5.60
CA MET A 229 3.84 -6.03 5.98
C MET A 229 4.66 -4.73 6.10
N PHE A 230 4.58 -3.85 5.10
CA PHE A 230 5.29 -2.59 5.09
C PHE A 230 4.93 -1.67 6.26
N VAL A 231 3.65 -1.50 6.56
CA VAL A 231 3.26 -0.60 7.66
C VAL A 231 3.54 -1.20 9.03
N ARG A 232 3.52 -2.53 9.14
CA ARG A 232 3.92 -3.25 10.37
C ARG A 232 5.41 -3.10 10.64
N TRP A 233 6.25 -3.17 9.61
CA TRP A 233 7.69 -2.97 9.74
C TRP A 233 8.01 -1.56 10.23
N ILE A 234 7.37 -0.52 9.65
CA ILE A 234 7.53 0.87 10.12
C ILE A 234 7.08 1.02 11.57
N LEU A 235 5.94 0.44 11.93
CA LEU A 235 5.42 0.49 13.29
C LEU A 235 6.41 -0.13 14.29
N ALA A 236 7.00 -1.28 13.95
CA ALA A 236 8.00 -1.95 14.77
C ALA A 236 9.23 -1.05 14.99
N HIS A 237 9.73 -0.42 13.93
CA HIS A 237 10.85 0.51 14.01
C HIS A 237 10.54 1.76 14.84
N LEU A 238 9.39 2.40 14.62
CA LEU A 238 9.02 3.61 15.36
C LEU A 238 8.81 3.36 16.87
N THR A 239 8.56 2.10 17.25
CA THR A 239 8.33 1.69 18.64
C THR A 239 9.50 0.89 19.23
N ASN A 240 10.59 0.69 18.49
CA ASN A 240 11.71 -0.20 18.84
C ASN A 240 11.25 -1.59 19.30
N ASP A 241 10.30 -2.18 18.59
CA ASP A 241 9.76 -3.49 18.89
C ASP A 241 10.53 -4.59 18.15
N ASP A 242 11.67 -4.99 18.73
CA ASP A 242 12.50 -6.09 18.23
C ASP A 242 11.73 -7.42 18.15
N GLY A 243 10.77 -7.62 19.06
CA GLY A 243 9.91 -8.80 19.09
C GLY A 243 9.02 -8.86 17.86
N LEU A 244 8.39 -7.74 17.50
CA LEU A 244 7.62 -7.63 16.26
C LEU A 244 8.51 -7.79 15.04
N LEU A 245 9.69 -7.16 14.99
CA LEU A 245 10.62 -7.33 13.86
C LEU A 245 10.96 -8.81 13.63
N ALA A 246 11.24 -9.57 14.68
CA ALA A 246 11.51 -11.01 14.56
C ALA A 246 10.29 -11.84 14.10
N VAL A 247 9.07 -11.39 14.39
CA VAL A 247 7.85 -12.01 13.84
C VAL A 247 7.69 -11.68 12.36
N LEU A 248 7.91 -10.42 11.98
CA LEU A 248 7.80 -9.97 10.58
C LEU A 248 8.82 -10.68 9.69
N ASP A 249 10.05 -10.89 10.17
CA ASP A 249 11.10 -11.61 9.45
C ASP A 249 10.66 -13.04 9.09
N LYS A 250 10.14 -13.78 10.07
CA LYS A 250 9.60 -15.13 9.84
C LYS A 250 8.40 -15.14 8.89
N LYS A 251 7.52 -14.14 8.98
CA LYS A 251 6.34 -14.00 8.11
C LYS A 251 6.73 -13.61 6.70
N SER A 252 7.76 -12.77 6.55
CA SER A 252 8.36 -12.37 5.28
C SER A 252 8.83 -13.61 4.53
N ASP A 253 9.61 -14.48 5.19
CA ASP A 253 10.08 -15.72 4.56
C ASP A 253 8.94 -16.68 4.22
N ALA A 254 8.01 -16.89 5.17
CA ALA A 254 6.92 -17.85 4.99
C ALA A 254 5.91 -17.44 3.90
N LEU A 255 5.64 -16.14 3.77
CA LEU A 255 4.68 -15.59 2.81
C LEU A 255 5.35 -14.96 1.59
N ILE A 256 6.68 -15.04 1.52
CA ILE A 256 7.51 -14.44 0.47
C ILE A 256 7.20 -12.92 0.31
N LEU A 257 6.93 -12.23 1.41
CA LEU A 257 6.56 -10.81 1.43
C LEU A 257 7.75 -9.96 1.85
N PRO A 258 8.26 -9.02 1.03
CA PRO A 258 9.32 -8.12 1.47
C PRO A 258 8.85 -7.30 2.68
N MET A 259 9.70 -7.21 3.71
CA MET A 259 9.38 -6.41 4.91
C MET A 259 9.36 -4.90 4.65
N ASN A 260 10.19 -4.45 3.72
CA ASN A 260 10.41 -3.05 3.41
C ASN A 260 10.92 -2.91 1.97
N LEU A 261 11.17 -1.67 1.56
CA LEU A 261 11.64 -1.33 0.22
C LEU A 261 13.03 -0.68 0.22
N ILE A 262 13.84 -0.96 1.25
CA ILE A 262 15.14 -0.28 1.43
C ILE A 262 16.15 -0.64 0.34
N ASP A 263 16.09 -1.87 -0.17
CA ASP A 263 17.05 -2.38 -1.14
C ASP A 263 16.94 -1.68 -2.50
N GLY A 264 15.74 -1.20 -2.84
CA GLY A 264 15.51 -0.35 -4.02
C GLY A 264 16.13 1.05 -3.91
N VAL A 265 16.59 1.46 -2.73
CA VAL A 265 17.12 2.81 -2.47
C VAL A 265 18.66 2.78 -2.35
N PRO A 266 19.40 3.63 -3.09
CA PRO A 266 20.84 3.79 -2.90
C PRO A 266 21.23 4.23 -1.48
N PRO A 267 22.30 3.66 -0.86
CA PRO A 267 22.67 3.95 0.53
C PRO A 267 22.80 5.44 0.87
N GLU A 268 23.33 6.25 -0.04
CA GLU A 268 23.52 7.69 0.14
C GLU A 268 22.22 8.51 0.18
N LYS A 269 21.09 7.91 -0.20
CA LYS A 269 19.76 8.54 -0.12
C LYS A 269 18.94 8.04 1.06
N ARG A 270 19.40 7.01 1.77
CA ARG A 270 18.71 6.43 2.91
C ARG A 270 18.84 7.35 4.13
N ARG A 271 17.82 7.34 4.97
CA ARG A 271 17.84 7.97 6.28
C ARG A 271 18.95 7.36 7.13
N ALA A 272 19.65 8.19 7.91
CA ALA A 272 20.64 7.73 8.86
C ALA A 272 20.04 6.75 9.90
N GLY A 273 20.73 5.63 10.12
CA GLY A 273 20.31 4.59 11.07
C GLY A 273 19.47 3.46 10.45
N LEU A 274 19.29 3.46 9.13
CA LEU A 274 18.72 2.36 8.35
C LEU A 274 19.79 1.64 7.51
#